data_AF-A0A2G9IC90-F1
#
_entry.id   AF-A0A2G9IC90-F1
#
_cell.length_a   1.000
_cell.length_b   1.000
_cell.length_c   1.000
_cell.angle_alpha   90.00
_cell.angle_beta   90.00
_cell.angle_gamma   90.00
#
_symmetry.space_group_name_H-M   'P 1'
#
loop_
_entity.id
_entity.type
_entity.pdbx_description
1 polymer ?
#
loop_
_entity_poly.entity_id
_entity_poly.type
_entity_poly.pdbx_seq_one_letter_code
_entity_poly.pdbx_strand_id
1 'polypeptide(L)'
;MPKLEIANNNRYGHRNTVEVPHWDRWDTRMPEVKDQLRAIDLYNKSGTISKSDFVRARILGESFKVITVDKSAVEYYRKLSELTAQVHRIGTNYNQVVRLMHLYTAEKSVKALLQELILLTKELTVLQEQTVSLTVDYRKKM
;
A
#
# COMPACT_ATOMS: atom_id res chain seq x y z
N MET A 1 28.46 2.78 -32.97
CA MET A 1 28.50 3.88 -31.99
C MET A 1 27.09 4.39 -31.78
N PRO A 2 26.67 4.76 -30.55
CA PRO A 2 25.36 5.39 -30.32
C PRO A 2 25.27 6.67 -31.15
N LYS A 3 24.10 6.95 -31.74
CA LYS A 3 23.86 8.23 -32.41
C LYS A 3 23.89 9.33 -31.34
N LEU A 4 24.40 10.51 -31.64
CA LEU A 4 24.39 11.63 -30.70
C LEU A 4 23.22 12.55 -31.04
N GLU A 5 22.40 12.90 -30.05
CA GLU A 5 21.34 13.90 -30.19
C GLU A 5 21.66 15.14 -29.36
N ILE A 6 21.23 16.30 -29.87
CA ILE A 6 21.43 17.58 -29.21
C ILE A 6 20.29 17.80 -28.22
N ALA A 7 20.58 17.66 -26.92
CA ALA A 7 19.63 17.98 -25.86
C ALA A 7 19.90 19.38 -25.30
N ASN A 8 18.84 20.18 -25.08
CA ASN A 8 18.97 21.44 -24.35
C ASN A 8 18.75 21.19 -22.87
N ASN A 9 19.80 21.36 -22.06
CA ASN A 9 19.73 21.07 -20.62
C ASN A 9 19.26 22.28 -19.79
N ASN A 10 19.00 23.42 -20.44
CA ASN A 10 18.56 24.63 -19.76
C ASN A 10 17.05 24.84 -19.92
N ARG A 11 16.31 24.96 -18.80
CA ARG A 11 14.85 25.17 -18.80
C ARG A 11 14.43 26.64 -18.96
N TYR A 12 15.33 27.60 -18.69
CA TYR A 12 15.09 29.03 -18.89
C TYR A 12 16.39 29.74 -19.32
N GLY A 13 16.39 30.43 -20.46
CA GLY A 13 17.54 31.19 -21.00
C GLY A 13 18.30 30.50 -22.14
N HIS A 14 19.50 31.00 -22.45
CA HIS A 14 20.33 30.55 -23.59
C HIS A 14 20.48 29.02 -23.66
N ARG A 15 20.40 28.48 -24.89
CA ARG A 15 20.47 27.04 -25.16
C ARG A 15 21.86 26.53 -24.79
N ASN A 16 21.93 25.68 -23.77
CA ASN A 16 23.13 24.89 -23.49
C ASN A 16 22.90 23.50 -24.09
N THR A 17 23.47 23.30 -25.29
CA THR A 17 23.32 22.09 -26.09
C THR A 17 24.39 21.08 -25.73
N VAL A 18 23.97 19.92 -25.24
CA VAL A 18 24.85 18.81 -24.88
C VAL A 18 24.56 17.65 -25.82
N GLU A 19 25.61 17.00 -26.34
CA GLU A 19 25.48 15.78 -27.12
C GLU A 19 25.21 14.60 -26.17
N VAL A 20 24.05 13.97 -26.34
CA VAL A 20 23.60 12.86 -25.50
C VAL A 20 23.46 11.60 -26.36
N PRO A 21 23.86 10.42 -25.86
CA PRO A 21 23.62 9.17 -26.56
C PRO A 21 22.13 8.94 -26.83
N HIS A 22 21.80 8.75 -28.11
CA HIS A 22 20.50 8.37 -28.62
C HIS A 22 20.50 6.90 -29.02
N TRP A 23 19.50 6.18 -28.49
CA TRP A 23 19.29 4.77 -28.75
C TRP A 23 18.16 4.59 -29.76
N ASP A 24 18.33 3.67 -30.71
CA ASP A 24 17.24 3.33 -31.63
C ASP A 24 16.04 2.79 -30.83
N ARG A 25 14.87 3.38 -31.08
CA ARG A 25 13.61 2.95 -30.46
C ARG A 25 13.01 1.82 -31.26
N TRP A 26 12.52 0.81 -30.54
CA TRP A 26 11.92 -0.37 -31.12
C TRP A 26 10.53 -0.55 -30.52
N ASP A 27 9.53 -0.63 -31.40
CA ASP A 27 8.13 -0.84 -31.02
C ASP A 27 7.78 -2.30 -31.21
N THR A 28 7.24 -2.93 -30.17
CA THR A 28 6.75 -4.32 -30.24
C THR A 28 5.23 -4.32 -30.20
N ARG A 29 4.61 -4.80 -31.28
CA ARG A 29 3.16 -4.99 -31.33
C ARG A 29 2.79 -6.37 -30.82
N MET A 30 1.91 -6.43 -29.83
CA MET A 30 1.30 -7.68 -29.36
C MET A 30 -0.06 -7.80 -30.04
N PRO A 31 -0.25 -8.74 -30.99
CA PRO A 31 -1.50 -8.87 -31.74
C PRO A 31 -2.65 -9.41 -30.88
N GLU A 32 -2.35 -10.28 -29.91
CA GLU A 32 -3.33 -10.81 -28.98
C GLU A 32 -3.40 -9.99 -27.67
N VAL A 33 -4.61 -9.67 -27.24
CA VAL A 33 -4.87 -8.97 -25.97
C VAL A 33 -4.37 -9.79 -24.77
N LYS A 34 -4.46 -11.12 -24.85
CA LYS A 34 -4.00 -12.02 -23.78
C LYS A 34 -2.50 -11.89 -23.53
N ASP A 35 -1.71 -11.76 -24.60
CA ASP A 35 -0.26 -11.60 -24.50
C ASP A 35 0.12 -10.24 -23.92
N GLN A 36 -0.63 -9.19 -24.28
CA GLN A 36 -0.46 -7.87 -23.69
C GLN A 36 -0.73 -7.88 -22.19
N LEU A 37 -1.82 -8.51 -21.75
CA LEU A 37 -2.15 -8.65 -20.34
C LEU A 37 -1.08 -9.46 -19.59
N ARG A 38 -0.58 -10.54 -20.19
CA ARG A 38 0.48 -11.37 -19.63
C ARG A 38 1.78 -10.59 -19.46
N ALA A 39 2.18 -9.80 -20.46
CA ALA A 39 3.37 -8.96 -20.39
C ALA A 39 3.26 -7.89 -19.29
N ILE A 40 2.08 -7.27 -19.13
CA ILE A 40 1.82 -6.31 -18.06
C ILE A 40 1.88 -6.97 -16.69
N ASP A 41 1.30 -8.16 -16.52
CA ASP A 41 1.36 -8.90 -15.25
C ASP A 41 2.81 -9.28 -14.88
N LEU A 42 3.60 -9.75 -15.86
CA LEU A 42 5.02 -10.05 -15.64
C LEU A 42 5.84 -8.81 -15.28
N TYR A 43 5.55 -7.65 -15.89
CA TYR A 43 6.15 -6.37 -15.54
C TYR A 43 5.80 -5.95 -14.10
N ASN A 44 4.52 -6.07 -13.71
CA ASN A 44 4.12 -5.74 -12.35
C ASN A 44 4.80 -6.64 -11.31
N LYS A 45 5.07 -7.90 -11.67
CA LYS A 45 5.77 -8.88 -10.81
C LYS A 45 7.30 -8.72 -10.78
N SER A 46 7.91 -8.03 -11.76
CA SER A 46 9.36 -7.87 -11.82
C SER A 46 9.91 -6.77 -10.91
N GLY A 47 9.07 -5.82 -10.49
CA GLY A 47 9.49 -4.71 -9.63
C GLY A 47 10.46 -3.73 -10.31
N THR A 48 10.61 -3.80 -11.63
CA THR A 48 11.47 -2.93 -12.44
C THR A 48 10.85 -1.54 -12.59
N ILE A 49 11.69 -0.50 -12.68
CA ILE A 49 11.26 0.91 -12.71
C ILE A 49 10.44 1.24 -13.96
N SER A 50 10.79 0.66 -15.12
CA SER A 50 10.11 0.95 -16.39
C SER A 50 9.80 -0.33 -17.18
N LYS A 51 8.76 -0.26 -18.03
CA LYS A 51 8.41 -1.35 -18.96
C LYS A 51 9.56 -1.65 -19.92
N SER A 52 10.31 -0.64 -20.36
CA SER A 52 11.45 -0.80 -21.26
C SER A 52 12.59 -1.56 -20.59
N ASP A 53 12.87 -1.29 -19.32
CA ASP A 53 13.90 -2.03 -18.56
C ASP A 53 13.47 -3.49 -18.34
N PHE A 54 12.20 -3.72 -18.03
CA PHE A 54 11.64 -5.08 -17.95
C PHE A 54 11.82 -5.86 -19.25
N VAL A 55 11.43 -5.25 -20.36
CA VAL A 55 11.49 -5.91 -21.67
C VAL A 55 12.96 -6.12 -22.10
N ARG A 56 13.85 -5.15 -21.85
CA ARG A 56 15.29 -5.27 -22.11
C ARG A 56 15.88 -6.47 -21.36
N ALA A 57 15.61 -6.58 -20.05
CA ALA A 57 16.08 -7.69 -19.22
C ALA A 57 15.59 -9.05 -19.76
N ARG A 58 14.35 -9.11 -20.28
CA ARG A 58 13.81 -10.34 -20.89
C ARG A 58 14.48 -10.73 -22.20
N ILE A 59 14.76 -9.76 -23.08
CA ILE A 59 15.43 -10.03 -24.36
C ILE A 59 16.89 -10.41 -24.15
N LEU A 60 17.57 -9.78 -23.19
CA LEU A 60 18.97 -10.05 -22.88
C LEU A 60 19.18 -11.29 -22.00
N GLY A 61 18.10 -12.02 -21.68
CA GLY A 61 18.18 -13.29 -20.94
C GLY A 61 18.57 -13.13 -19.47
N GLU A 62 18.37 -11.96 -18.87
CA GLU A 62 18.68 -11.72 -17.46
C GLU A 62 17.80 -12.58 -16.54
N SER A 63 18.39 -13.14 -15.47
CA SER A 63 17.67 -13.93 -14.48
C SER A 63 16.69 -13.04 -13.70
N PHE A 64 15.42 -13.42 -13.65
CA PHE A 64 14.39 -12.64 -12.95
C PHE A 64 14.07 -13.22 -11.57
N LYS A 65 13.83 -12.35 -10.60
CA LYS A 65 13.21 -12.70 -9.32
C LYS A 65 11.75 -12.25 -9.37
N VAL A 66 10.81 -13.18 -9.54
CA VAL A 66 9.38 -12.84 -9.34
C VAL A 66 9.15 -12.78 -7.84
N ILE A 67 8.73 -11.61 -7.37
CA ILE A 67 8.20 -11.46 -6.02
C ILE A 67 6.70 -11.72 -6.14
N THR A 68 6.28 -12.96 -5.85
CA THR A 68 4.85 -13.26 -5.73
C THR A 68 4.33 -12.61 -4.46
N VAL A 69 3.60 -11.51 -4.62
CA VAL A 69 2.84 -10.92 -3.51
C VAL A 69 1.55 -11.72 -3.37
N ASP A 70 1.40 -12.43 -2.27
CA ASP A 70 0.14 -13.04 -1.90
C ASP A 70 -0.89 -11.93 -1.64
N LYS A 71 -1.79 -11.74 -2.61
CA LYS A 71 -2.84 -10.71 -2.56
C LYS A 71 -3.75 -10.90 -1.35
N SER A 72 -3.96 -12.15 -0.91
CA SER A 72 -4.80 -12.46 0.24
C SER A 72 -4.13 -12.02 1.55
N ALA A 73 -2.83 -12.25 1.67
CA ALA A 73 -2.03 -11.77 2.81
C ALA A 73 -2.00 -10.24 2.88
N VAL A 74 -1.80 -9.55 1.74
CA VAL A 74 -1.81 -8.08 1.70
C VAL A 74 -3.16 -7.52 2.14
N GLU A 75 -4.26 -8.08 1.65
CA GLU A 75 -5.59 -7.63 2.04
C GLU A 75 -5.87 -7.88 3.53
N TYR A 76 -5.45 -9.03 4.07
CA TYR A 76 -5.54 -9.35 5.49
C TYR A 76 -4.79 -8.33 6.35
N TYR A 77 -3.51 -8.07 6.06
CA TYR A 77 -2.70 -7.13 6.84
C TYR A 77 -3.22 -5.70 6.76
N ARG A 78 -3.76 -5.27 5.61
CA ARG A 78 -4.41 -3.96 5.48
C ARG A 78 -5.61 -3.83 6.43
N LYS A 79 -6.53 -4.81 6.38
CA LYS A 79 -7.73 -4.81 7.24
C LYS A 79 -7.37 -4.90 8.73
N LEU A 80 -6.38 -5.72 9.09
CA LEU A 80 -5.90 -5.84 10.47
C LEU A 80 -5.30 -4.52 10.98
N SER A 81 -4.57 -3.80 10.13
CA SER A 81 -4.00 -2.49 10.47
C SER A 81 -5.10 -1.45 10.72
N GLU A 82 -6.17 -1.46 9.91
CA GLU A 82 -7.34 -0.58 10.09
C GLU A 82 -8.07 -0.87 11.41
N LEU A 83 -8.27 -2.14 11.76
CA LEU A 83 -8.86 -2.54 13.05
C LEU A 83 -7.98 -2.10 14.24
N THR A 84 -6.67 -2.28 14.12
CA THR A 84 -5.71 -1.88 15.16
C THR A 84 -5.74 -0.36 15.42
N ALA A 85 -5.86 0.44 14.34
CA ALA A 85 -6.00 1.88 14.47
C ALA A 85 -7.31 2.29 15.16
N GLN A 86 -8.42 1.59 14.90
CA GLN A 86 -9.69 1.83 15.58
C GLN A 86 -9.61 1.49 17.07
N VAL A 87 -9.03 0.34 17.42
CA VAL A 87 -8.79 -0.05 18.83
C VAL A 87 -7.98 1.02 19.57
N HIS A 88 -6.93 1.55 18.94
CA HIS A 88 -6.12 2.61 19.54
C HIS A 88 -6.91 3.91 19.79
N ARG A 89 -7.78 4.31 18.86
CA ARG A 89 -8.66 5.48 19.03
C ARG A 89 -9.61 5.29 20.21
N ILE A 90 -10.27 4.14 20.29
CA ILE A 90 -11.16 3.81 21.42
C ILE A 90 -10.37 3.80 22.72
N GLY A 91 -9.18 3.20 22.76
CA GLY A 91 -8.31 3.19 23.94
C GLY A 91 -7.93 4.58 24.43
N THR A 92 -7.71 5.53 23.51
CA THR A 92 -7.45 6.93 23.85
C THR A 92 -8.68 7.57 24.53
N ASN A 93 -9.87 7.38 23.97
CA ASN A 93 -11.12 7.88 24.56
C ASN A 93 -11.41 7.21 25.91
N TYR A 94 -11.17 5.91 26.03
CA TYR A 94 -11.32 5.15 27.27
C TYR A 94 -10.47 5.75 28.39
N ASN A 95 -9.19 6.01 28.10
CA ASN A 95 -8.27 6.63 29.07
C ASN A 95 -8.73 8.06 29.46
N GLN A 96 -9.27 8.83 28.51
CA GLN A 96 -9.82 10.15 28.81
C GLN A 96 -11.02 10.07 29.77
N VAL A 97 -11.97 9.17 29.53
CA VAL A 97 -13.15 8.97 30.40
C VAL A 97 -12.72 8.54 31.80
N VAL A 98 -11.79 7.59 31.92
CA VAL A 98 -11.25 7.16 33.23
C VAL A 98 -10.60 8.32 33.98
N ARG A 99 -9.79 9.14 33.30
CA ARG A 99 -9.18 10.32 33.91
C ARG A 99 -10.23 11.33 34.37
N LEU A 100 -11.27 11.58 33.58
CA LEU A 100 -12.37 12.47 33.95
C LEU A 100 -13.14 11.94 35.17
N MET A 101 -13.40 10.63 35.24
CA MET A 101 -14.03 10.01 36.41
C MET A 101 -13.22 10.21 37.68
N HIS A 102 -11.89 10.17 37.60
CA HIS A 102 -11.03 10.42 38.75
C HIS A 102 -11.08 11.88 39.22
N LEU A 103 -11.33 12.83 38.33
CA LEU A 103 -11.36 14.27 38.62
C LEU A 103 -12.72 14.75 39.13
N TYR A 104 -13.83 14.16 38.67
CA TYR A 104 -15.17 14.57 39.08
C TYR A 104 -15.62 13.86 40.36
N THR A 105 -16.22 14.62 41.28
CA THR A 105 -16.78 14.11 42.55
C THR A 105 -18.31 14.06 42.56
N ALA A 106 -18.96 14.75 41.62
CA ALA A 106 -20.42 14.77 41.51
C ALA A 106 -20.96 13.44 40.99
N GLU A 107 -21.82 12.78 41.76
CA GLU A 107 -22.35 11.44 41.47
C GLU A 107 -23.02 11.34 40.09
N LYS A 108 -23.80 12.36 39.70
CA LYS A 108 -24.47 12.40 38.39
C LYS A 108 -23.48 12.40 37.23
N SER A 109 -22.39 13.15 37.35
CA SER A 109 -21.34 13.23 36.32
C SER A 109 -20.55 11.92 36.23
N VAL A 110 -20.22 11.31 37.38
CA VAL A 110 -19.52 10.02 37.43
C VAL A 110 -20.36 8.90 36.83
N LYS A 111 -21.68 8.87 37.10
CA LYS A 111 -22.60 7.90 36.47
C LYS A 111 -22.67 8.03 34.96
N ALA A 112 -22.70 9.26 34.43
CA ALA A 112 -22.71 9.49 32.99
C ALA A 112 -21.41 8.99 32.33
N LEU A 113 -20.25 9.29 32.93
CA LEU A 113 -18.95 8.81 32.44
C LEU A 113 -18.82 7.29 32.52
N LEU A 114 -19.38 6.65 33.56
CA LEU A 114 -19.42 5.19 33.66
C LEU A 114 -20.25 4.58 32.52
N GLN A 115 -21.38 5.18 32.14
CA GLN A 115 -22.17 4.73 30.99
C GLN A 115 -21.39 4.84 29.68
N GLU A 116 -20.65 5.94 29.49
CA GLU A 116 -19.77 6.12 28.33
C GLU A 116 -18.67 5.06 28.28
N LEU A 117 -18.04 4.76 29.43
CA LEU A 117 -17.02 3.71 29.52
C LEU A 117 -17.57 2.32 29.16
N ILE A 118 -18.81 2.01 29.57
CA ILE A 118 -19.49 0.77 29.20
C ILE A 118 -19.72 0.71 27.68
N LEU A 119 -20.11 1.83 27.05
CA LEU A 119 -20.30 1.89 25.60
C LEU A 119 -18.98 1.66 24.84
N LEU A 120 -17.90 2.33 25.25
CA LEU A 120 -16.57 2.12 24.68
C LEU A 120 -16.08 0.67 24.84
N THR A 121 -16.40 0.04 25.98
CA THR A 121 -16.09 -1.38 26.21
C THR A 121 -16.84 -2.28 25.23
N LYS A 122 -18.12 -2.02 24.97
CA LYS A 122 -18.91 -2.78 23.99
C LYS A 122 -18.36 -2.62 22.57
N GLU A 123 -17.99 -1.40 22.19
CA GLU A 123 -17.39 -1.14 20.88
C GLU A 123 -16.07 -1.90 20.70
N LEU A 124 -15.23 -1.91 21.75
CA LEU A 124 -13.98 -2.67 21.75
C LEU A 124 -14.22 -4.18 21.59
N THR A 125 -15.23 -4.75 22.24
CA THR A 125 -15.60 -6.17 22.08
C THR A 125 -15.99 -6.48 20.64
N VAL A 126 -16.78 -5.62 20.00
CA VAL A 126 -17.16 -5.80 18.58
C VAL A 126 -15.93 -5.78 17.67
N LEU A 127 -14.98 -4.88 17.88
CA LEU A 127 -13.74 -4.86 17.10
C LEU A 127 -12.87 -6.10 17.32
N GLN A 128 -12.86 -6.65 18.54
CA GLN A 128 -12.17 -7.90 18.84
C GLN A 128 -12.81 -9.08 18.09
N GLU A 129 -14.14 -9.18 18.09
CA GLU A 129 -14.87 -10.20 17.33
C GLU A 129 -14.58 -10.09 15.82
N GLN A 130 -14.57 -8.88 15.27
CA GLN A 130 -14.20 -8.64 13.87
C GLN A 130 -12.77 -9.07 13.57
N THR A 131 -11.82 -8.79 14.48
CA THR A 131 -10.42 -9.18 14.33
C THR A 131 -10.25 -10.71 14.34
N VAL A 132 -10.96 -11.41 15.22
CA VAL A 132 -10.99 -12.87 15.27
C VAL A 132 -11.57 -13.44 13.98
N SER A 133 -12.73 -12.93 13.55
CA SER A 133 -13.40 -13.35 12.31
C SER A 133 -12.48 -13.17 11.10
N LEU A 134 -11.86 -12.00 10.95
CA LEU A 134 -10.89 -11.71 9.89
C LEU A 134 -9.72 -12.71 9.86
N THR A 135 -9.20 -13.08 11.03
CA THR A 135 -8.07 -14.01 11.15
C THR A 135 -8.48 -15.45 10.86
N VAL A 136 -9.68 -15.86 11.26
CA VAL A 136 -10.26 -17.17 10.91
C VAL A 136 -10.48 -17.28 9.41
N ASP A 137 -11.04 -16.25 8.78
CA ASP A 137 -11.29 -16.23 7.34
C ASP A 137 -9.99 -16.26 6.53
N TYR A 138 -8.95 -15.57 6.99
CA TYR A 138 -7.62 -15.65 6.38
C TYR A 138 -7.05 -17.07 6.45
N ARG A 139 -7.11 -17.71 7.62
CA ARG A 139 -6.64 -19.10 7.80
C ARG A 139 -7.38 -20.13 6.96
N LYS A 140 -8.67 -19.91 6.66
CA LYS A 140 -9.46 -20.79 5.77
C LYS A 140 -9.09 -20.66 4.29
N LYS A 141 -8.51 -19.52 3.90
CA LYS A 141 -8.13 -19.22 2.52
C LYS A 141 -6.68 -19.58 2.19
N MET A 142 -5.85 -19.82 3.22
CA MET A 142 -4.55 -20.48 3.09
C MET A 142 -4.73 -21.97 2.89
#